data_AF-A0A0M1JCQ0-F1
#
_entry.id   AF-A0A0M1JCQ0-F1
#
_cell.length_a   1.000
_cell.length_b   1.000
_cell.length_c   1.000
_cell.angle_alpha   90.00
_cell.angle_beta   90.00
_cell.angle_gamma   90.00
#
_symmetry.space_group_name_H-M   'P 1'
#
loop_
_entity.id
_entity.type
_entity.pdbx_description
1 polymer ?
#
loop_
_entity_poly.entity_id
_entity_poly.type
_entity_poly.pdbx_seq_one_letter_code
_entity_poly.pdbx_strand_id
1 'polypeptide(L)'
;MSAVPKRRKKRSYISSILSKNEVFRDGPYNRQLFLRISRVKYIINPKVAVRIAGEWHNIYDLLLAQRLGIPSNMSIPNIQSVILPQNS
;
A
#
# COMPACT_ATOMS: atom_id res chain seq x y z
N MET A 1 -13.73 27.70 -19.49
CA MET A 1 -14.63 26.89 -18.63
C MET A 1 -14.43 25.41 -18.98
N SER A 2 -13.56 24.68 -18.26
CA SER A 2 -13.33 23.25 -18.55
C SER A 2 -14.18 22.40 -17.60
N ALA A 3 -15.26 21.82 -18.15
CA ALA A 3 -16.08 20.85 -17.46
C ALA A 3 -15.28 19.56 -17.26
N VAL A 4 -14.59 19.48 -16.12
CA VAL A 4 -13.89 18.26 -15.70
C VAL A 4 -14.95 17.23 -15.29
N PRO A 5 -15.04 16.04 -15.93
CA PRO A 5 -16.09 15.07 -15.65
C PRO A 5 -16.09 14.64 -14.17
N LYS A 6 -17.29 14.43 -13.57
CA LYS A 6 -17.50 13.99 -12.17
C LYS A 6 -16.58 12.84 -11.71
N ARG A 7 -16.09 11.99 -12.64
CA ARG A 7 -15.12 10.91 -12.40
C ARG A 7 -13.71 11.38 -11.98
N ARG A 8 -13.22 12.55 -12.42
CA ARG A 8 -11.86 13.02 -12.05
C ARG A 8 -11.73 13.43 -10.58
N LYS A 9 -12.82 13.91 -9.95
CA LYS A 9 -12.84 14.22 -8.51
C LYS A 9 -12.58 12.97 -7.64
N LYS A 10 -12.98 11.78 -8.11
CA LYS A 10 -12.73 10.51 -7.39
C LYS A 10 -11.25 10.16 -7.37
N ARG A 11 -10.52 10.37 -8.48
CA ARG A 11 -9.09 10.01 -8.57
C ARG A 11 -8.23 10.85 -7.64
N SER A 12 -8.40 12.17 -7.65
CA SER A 12 -7.63 13.06 -6.76
C SER A 12 -7.94 12.80 -5.29
N TYR A 13 -9.21 12.53 -4.96
CA TYR A 13 -9.61 12.13 -3.62
C TYR A 13 -8.94 10.83 -3.18
N ILE A 14 -9.02 9.76 -3.99
CA ILE A 14 -8.38 8.47 -3.70
C ILE A 14 -6.86 8.63 -3.54
N SER A 15 -6.20 9.35 -4.46
CA SER A 15 -4.76 9.62 -4.35
C SER A 15 -4.41 10.39 -3.08
N SER A 16 -5.24 11.35 -2.66
CA SER A 16 -5.04 12.07 -1.40
C SER A 16 -5.14 11.14 -0.19
N ILE A 17 -6.12 10.23 -0.17
CA ILE A 17 -6.27 9.25 0.92
C ILE A 17 -5.10 8.27 0.97
N LEU A 18 -4.69 7.73 -0.19
CA LEU A 18 -3.54 6.82 -0.29
C LEU A 18 -2.27 7.52 0.22
N SER A 19 -1.98 8.72 -0.28
CA SER A 19 -0.78 9.47 0.13
C SER A 19 -0.80 9.96 1.57
N LYS A 20 -1.96 10.13 2.20
CA LYS A 20 -2.05 10.44 3.64
C LYS A 20 -1.74 9.24 4.52
N ASN A 21 -1.84 8.03 3.98
CA ASN A 21 -1.63 6.78 4.69
C ASN A 21 -0.35 6.04 4.22
N GLU A 22 0.58 6.76 3.58
CA GLU A 22 1.84 6.21 3.08
C GLU A 22 2.82 5.94 4.25
N VAL A 23 3.52 4.81 4.23
CA VAL A 23 4.44 4.41 5.33
C VAL A 23 5.49 5.47 5.65
N PHE A 24 6.03 6.15 4.64
CA PHE A 24 7.13 7.12 4.80
C PHE A 24 6.68 8.57 5.03
N ARG A 25 5.37 8.81 5.16
CA ARG A 25 4.87 10.16 5.39
C ARG A 25 4.72 10.41 6.88
N ASP A 26 5.16 11.56 7.36
CA ASP A 26 4.86 11.95 8.74
C ASP A 26 3.53 12.71 8.81
N GLY A 27 2.71 12.37 9.80
CA GLY A 27 1.45 13.04 10.05
C GLY A 27 0.69 12.43 11.22
N PRO A 28 0.00 13.26 12.05
CA PRO A 28 -0.64 12.81 13.28
C PRO A 28 -1.77 11.78 13.07
N TYR A 29 -2.28 11.65 11.85
CA TYR A 29 -3.35 10.72 11.50
C TYR A 29 -2.91 9.65 10.49
N ASN A 30 -1.62 9.50 10.26
CA ASN A 30 -1.12 8.52 9.30
C ASN A 30 -1.19 7.10 9.91
N ARG A 31 -1.89 6.20 9.22
CA ARG A 31 -2.02 4.79 9.60
C ARG A 31 -0.94 3.87 9.03
N GLN A 32 -0.03 4.40 8.20
CA GLN A 32 1.09 3.68 7.58
C GLN A 32 0.64 2.39 6.86
N LEU A 33 -0.46 2.48 6.11
CA LEU A 33 -1.09 1.32 5.48
C LEU A 33 -0.58 1.03 4.07
N PHE A 34 0.03 2.00 3.39
CA PHE A 34 0.39 1.85 1.99
C PHE A 34 1.87 2.12 1.74
N LEU A 35 2.50 1.22 0.98
CA LEU A 35 3.81 1.44 0.40
C LEU A 35 3.64 1.86 -1.07
N ARG A 36 4.20 3.02 -1.42
CA ARG A 36 4.15 3.53 -2.78
C ARG A 36 5.29 2.91 -3.60
N ILE A 37 4.95 2.11 -4.61
CA ILE A 37 5.96 1.52 -5.53
C ILE A 37 6.20 2.47 -6.71
N SER A 38 5.18 3.20 -7.16
CA SER A 38 5.34 4.17 -8.25
C SER A 38 4.29 5.28 -8.18
N ARG A 39 4.30 6.19 -9.17
CA ARG A 39 3.42 7.36 -9.19
C ARG A 39 1.92 7.00 -9.07
N VAL A 40 1.50 5.82 -9.54
CA VAL A 40 0.10 5.37 -9.55
C VAL A 40 -0.11 4.04 -8.81
N LYS A 41 0.97 3.30 -8.50
CA LYS A 41 0.87 1.96 -7.91
C LYS A 41 1.24 1.98 -6.43
N TYR A 42 0.37 1.37 -5.65
CA TYR A 42 0.50 1.19 -4.21
C TYR A 42 0.30 -0.28 -3.89
N ILE A 43 1.04 -0.76 -2.90
CA ILE A 43 0.76 -2.04 -2.25
C ILE A 43 0.44 -1.78 -0.78
N ILE A 44 -0.18 -2.75 -0.13
CA ILE A 44 -0.40 -2.68 1.31
C ILE A 44 0.95 -2.78 2.00
N ASN A 45 1.15 -2.04 3.08
CA ASN A 45 2.36 -2.14 3.88
C ASN A 45 2.54 -3.61 4.36
N PRO A 46 3.63 -4.31 3.99
CA PRO A 46 3.89 -5.70 4.41
C PRO A 46 4.00 -5.91 5.92
N LYS A 47 4.18 -4.84 6.69
CA LYS A 47 4.20 -4.89 8.16
C LYS A 47 2.80 -4.89 8.78
N VAL A 48 1.74 -4.73 7.99
CA VAL A 48 0.36 -4.74 8.49
C VAL A 48 -0.06 -6.18 8.77
N ALA A 49 -0.56 -6.39 9.98
CA ALA A 49 -1.18 -7.63 10.41
C ALA A 49 -2.66 -7.41 10.71
N VAL A 50 -3.47 -8.46 10.55
CA VAL A 50 -4.88 -8.49 10.89
C VAL A 50 -5.08 -9.51 12.00
N ARG A 51 -5.88 -9.15 13.00
CA ARG A 51 -6.21 -10.06 14.10
C ARG A 51 -7.43 -10.89 13.75
N ILE A 52 -7.28 -12.21 13.69
CA ILE A 52 -8.35 -13.18 13.39
C ILE A 52 -8.37 -14.22 14.50
N ALA A 53 -9.53 -14.48 15.10
CA ALA A 53 -9.70 -15.48 16.16
C ALA A 53 -8.69 -15.36 17.32
N GLY A 54 -8.22 -14.15 17.62
CA GLY A 54 -7.25 -13.88 18.68
C GLY A 54 -5.80 -13.76 18.21
N GLU A 55 -5.47 -14.33 17.05
CA GLU A 55 -4.11 -14.41 16.50
C GLU A 55 -3.83 -13.32 15.47
N TRP A 56 -2.58 -12.86 15.39
CA TRP A 56 -2.14 -11.89 14.38
C TRP A 56 -1.62 -12.61 13.14
N HIS A 57 -2.25 -12.35 12.00
CA HIS A 57 -1.84 -12.87 10.71
C HIS A 57 -1.32 -11.75 9.82
N ASN A 58 -0.27 -12.00 9.04
CA ASN A 58 0.18 -11.02 8.06
C ASN A 58 -0.91 -10.83 6.99
N ILE A 59 -1.15 -9.59 6.57
CA ILE A 59 -2.17 -9.30 5.56
C ILE A 59 -1.91 -10.04 4.24
N TYR A 60 -0.65 -10.28 3.89
CA TYR A 60 -0.28 -10.99 2.66
C TYR A 60 -0.51 -12.50 2.74
N ASP A 61 -0.53 -13.08 3.94
CA ASP A 61 -0.91 -14.49 4.12
C ASP A 61 -2.41 -14.70 3.87
N LEU A 62 -3.21 -13.65 4.14
CA LEU A 62 -4.67 -13.65 4.00
C LEU A 62 -5.13 -13.24 2.59
N LEU A 63 -4.40 -12.34 1.95
CA LEU A 63 -4.67 -11.95 0.58
C LEU A 63 -4.25 -13.09 -0.34
N LEU A 64 -5.21 -13.85 -0.89
CA LEU A 64 -4.92 -14.76 -2.00
C LEU A 64 -4.08 -14.00 -3.04
N ALA A 65 -2.80 -14.36 -3.18
CA ALA A 65 -1.85 -13.68 -4.06
C ALA A 65 -2.39 -13.52 -5.50
N GLN A 66 -3.25 -14.46 -5.93
CA GLN A 66 -3.95 -14.46 -7.21
C GLN A 66 -4.86 -13.22 -7.45
N ARG A 67 -5.34 -12.53 -6.42
CA ARG A 67 -6.25 -11.37 -6.55
C ARG A 67 -5.53 -10.03 -6.59
N LEU A 68 -4.25 -9.97 -6.21
CA LEU A 68 -3.48 -8.73 -6.15
C LEU A 68 -2.82 -8.33 -7.49
N GLY A 69 -2.96 -9.16 -8.54
CA GLY A 69 -2.29 -8.93 -9.82
C GLY A 69 -0.76 -8.94 -9.71
N ILE A 70 -0.22 -9.50 -8.62
CA ILE A 70 1.20 -9.76 -8.45
C ILE A 70 1.49 -11.01 -9.29
N PRO A 71 2.38 -10.94 -10.30
CA PRO A 71 2.68 -12.09 -11.11
C PRO A 71 3.33 -13.16 -10.22
N SER A 72 2.96 -14.43 -10.44
CA SER A 72 3.33 -15.58 -9.61
C SER A 72 4.85 -15.80 -9.47
N ASN A 73 5.65 -15.11 -10.28
CA ASN A 73 7.12 -15.14 -10.27
C ASN A 73 7.75 -14.04 -9.40
N MET A 74 6.96 -13.14 -8.80
CA MET A 74 7.46 -12.18 -7.83
C MET A 74 7.41 -12.84 -6.46
N SER A 75 8.54 -13.39 -6.03
CA SER A 75 8.77 -13.69 -4.61
C SER A 75 8.48 -12.42 -3.84
N ILE A 76 7.55 -12.47 -2.88
CA ILE A 76 7.36 -11.37 -1.92
C ILE A 76 8.76 -11.12 -1.36
N PRO A 77 9.41 -9.97 -1.65
CA PRO A 77 10.75 -9.74 -1.19
C PRO A 77 10.70 -9.90 0.33
N ASN A 78 11.60 -10.73 0.86
CA ASN A 78 11.77 -10.92 2.29
C ASN A 78 11.69 -9.55 2.95
N ILE A 79 10.78 -9.35 3.91
CA ILE A 79 10.41 -8.04 4.47
C ILE A 79 11.65 -7.23 4.90
N GLN A 80 12.75 -7.92 5.22
CA GLN A 80 14.09 -7.39 5.49
C GLN A 80 14.70 -6.55 4.34
N SER A 81 14.52 -6.91 3.06
CA SER A 81 15.18 -6.24 1.92
C SER A 81 14.50 -4.96 1.44
N VAL A 82 13.27 -4.70 1.89
CA VAL A 82 12.49 -3.51 1.51
C VAL A 82 12.73 -2.31 2.46
N ILE A 83 13.37 -2.54 3.61
CA ILE A 83 13.51 -1.55 4.69
C ILE A 83 14.88 -0.86 4.69
N LEU A 84 15.90 -1.41 4.04
CA LEU A 84 17.22 -0.78 4.03
C LEU A 84 17.30 0.30 2.94
N PRO A 85 17.63 1.56 3.27
CA PRO A 85 18.02 2.53 2.25
C PRO A 85 19.27 1.97 1.57
N GLN A 86 19.25 1.92 0.23
CA GLN A 86 20.47 1.73 -0.55
C GLN A 86 21.29 3.01 -0.39
N ASN A 87 22.00 3.14 0.73
CA ASN A 87 23.02 4.17 0.89
C ASN A 87 24.21 3.79 0.02
N SER A 88 24.49 4.66 -0.95
CA SER A 88 25.78 4.78 -1.63
C SER A 88 26.75 5.59 -0.78
#